data_AF-A0A7W0ZE90-F1
#
_entry.id   AF-A0A7W0ZE90-F1
#
_cell.length_a   1.000
_cell.length_b   1.000
_cell.length_c   1.000
_cell.angle_alpha   90.00
_cell.angle_beta   90.00
_cell.angle_gamma   90.00
#
_symmetry.space_group_name_H-M   'P 1'
#
loop_
_entity.id
_entity.type
_entity.pdbx_description
1 polymer ?
#
loop_
_entity_poly.entity_id
_entity_poly.type
_entity_poly.pdbx_seq_one_letter_code
_entity_poly.pdbx_strand_id
1 'polypeptide(L)'
;TKEYTRPAGVYKAAPPFGRSAPIELERVASLRILGRGGAPFTGGDIAPDGDAVALVFGPLGFELRRKDGHRGFDSIWDEPLAPVGVGGSLRGEAIAYSRGGEALLATSEGRRSPFFKISGT
;
A
#
# COMPACT_ATOMS: atom_id res chain seq x y z
N THR A 1 11.05 5.14 11.80
CA THR A 1 11.89 5.97 10.88
C THR A 1 11.84 5.34 9.51
N LYS A 2 11.57 6.11 8.44
CA LYS A 2 11.58 5.60 7.06
C LYS A 2 13.05 5.38 6.63
N GLU A 3 13.40 4.19 6.16
CA GLU A 3 14.76 3.89 5.68
C GLU A 3 14.77 3.80 4.15
N TYR A 4 15.61 4.61 3.52
CA TYR A 4 15.62 4.80 2.05
C TYR A 4 16.52 3.81 1.31
N THR A 5 17.27 3.00 2.05
CA THR A 5 18.31 2.08 1.53
C THR A 5 17.95 0.61 1.70
N ARG A 6 16.88 0.31 2.45
CA ARG A 6 16.44 -1.07 2.73
C ARG A 6 15.04 -1.33 2.18
N PRO A 7 14.70 -2.60 1.89
CA PRO A 7 13.33 -3.00 1.61
C PRO A 7 12.39 -2.67 2.78
N ALA A 8 11.13 -2.39 2.49
CA ALA A 8 10.09 -2.26 3.51
C ALA A 8 9.63 -3.64 3.98
N GLY A 9 9.62 -3.88 5.29
CA GLY A 9 8.99 -5.08 5.84
C GLY A 9 7.47 -4.96 5.82
N VAL A 10 6.78 -6.04 5.45
CA VAL A 10 5.33 -6.19 5.62
C VAL A 10 5.10 -7.08 6.84
N TYR A 11 4.22 -6.64 7.72
CA TYR A 11 3.96 -7.29 8.99
C TYR A 11 2.47 -7.55 9.19
N LYS A 12 2.14 -8.68 9.79
CA LYS A 12 0.78 -9.16 10.00
C LYS A 12 0.54 -9.44 11.48
N ALA A 13 -0.66 -9.11 11.95
CA ALA A 13 -1.15 -9.51 13.26
C ALA A 13 -2.27 -10.54 13.09
N ALA A 14 -2.29 -11.56 13.95
CA ALA A 14 -3.41 -12.50 14.04
C ALA A 14 -4.33 -12.11 15.21
N PRO A 15 -5.67 -12.20 15.06
CA PRO A 15 -6.59 -12.06 16.18
C PRO A 15 -6.44 -13.23 17.17
N PRO A 16 -6.87 -13.07 18.44
CA PRO A 16 -7.58 -11.91 18.98
C PRO A 16 -6.66 -10.73 19.35
N PHE A 17 -7.14 -9.51 19.12
CA PHE A 17 -6.43 -8.29 19.54
C PHE A 17 -6.85 -7.90 20.97
N GLY A 18 -6.03 -8.27 21.95
CA GLY A 18 -6.22 -7.93 23.36
C GLY A 18 -5.61 -6.58 23.73
N ARG A 19 -6.01 -6.02 24.88
CA ARG A 19 -5.42 -4.80 25.47
C ARG A 19 -4.36 -5.06 26.54
N SER A 20 -4.18 -6.32 26.94
CA SER A 20 -3.39 -6.70 28.11
C SER A 20 -1.90 -6.92 27.82
N ALA A 21 -1.51 -7.09 26.56
CA ALA A 21 -0.13 -7.34 26.16
C ALA A 21 0.17 -6.73 24.78
N PRO A 22 1.44 -6.36 24.50
CA PRO A 22 1.87 -6.05 23.15
C PRO A 22 1.58 -7.20 22.19
N ILE A 23 1.18 -6.87 20.95
CA ILE A 23 1.03 -7.83 19.87
C ILE A 23 2.34 -7.88 19.11
N GLU A 24 2.97 -9.04 19.06
CA GLU A 24 4.10 -9.29 18.17
C GLU A 24 3.57 -9.49 16.74
N LEU A 25 4.15 -8.76 15.79
CA LEU A 25 3.76 -8.85 14.39
C LEU A 25 4.67 -9.84 13.66
N GLU A 26 4.07 -10.75 12.91
CA GLU A 26 4.80 -11.66 12.02
C GLU A 26 5.25 -10.90 10.77
N ARG A 27 6.53 -10.97 10.42
CA ARG A 27 6.99 -10.45 9.13
C ARG A 27 6.61 -11.43 8.01
N VAL A 28 5.71 -11.01 7.12
CA VAL A 28 5.18 -11.85 6.03
C VAL A 28 5.85 -11.58 4.69
N ALA A 29 6.43 -10.38 4.49
CA ALA A 29 7.10 -10.05 3.25
C ALA A 29 8.13 -8.93 3.36
N SER A 30 8.77 -8.64 2.23
CA SER A 30 9.75 -7.58 2.06
C SER A 30 9.60 -6.94 0.69
N LEU A 31 9.16 -5.68 0.63
CA LEU A 31 8.89 -4.97 -0.61
C LEU A 31 10.05 -4.05 -1.00
N ARG A 32 10.31 -3.95 -2.31
CA ARG A 32 11.31 -3.04 -2.87
C ARG A 32 10.77 -2.37 -4.13
N ILE A 33 11.00 -1.06 -4.25
CA ILE A 33 10.76 -0.34 -5.51
C ILE A 33 11.99 -0.55 -6.40
N LEU A 34 11.85 -1.26 -7.52
CA LEU A 34 12.96 -1.52 -8.44
C LEU A 34 13.60 -0.22 -8.92
N GLY A 35 14.93 -0.18 -9.00
CA GLY A 35 15.69 1.02 -9.37
C GLY A 35 15.83 2.07 -8.26
N ARG A 36 15.12 1.93 -7.12
CA ARG A 36 15.35 2.72 -5.91
C ARG A 36 15.94 1.83 -4.82
N GLY A 37 17.01 2.28 -4.18
CA GLY A 37 17.76 1.49 -3.20
C GLY A 37 16.89 0.86 -2.10
N GLY A 38 15.80 1.53 -1.71
CA GLY A 38 14.82 1.07 -0.73
C GLY A 38 13.36 1.35 -1.12
N ALA A 39 12.45 1.15 -0.17
CA ALA A 39 11.00 1.24 -0.37
C ALA A 39 10.31 2.07 0.73
N PRO A 40 10.57 3.38 0.81
CA PRO A 40 10.02 4.24 1.86
C PRO A 40 8.54 4.58 1.60
N PHE A 41 7.69 3.55 1.45
CA PHE A 41 6.24 3.72 1.29
C PHE A 41 5.70 4.58 2.43
N THR A 42 4.84 5.53 2.08
CA THR A 42 4.28 6.54 2.97
C THR A 42 2.85 6.26 3.35
N GLY A 43 2.12 5.49 2.53
CA GLY A 43 0.78 5.02 2.82
C GLY A 43 0.41 3.82 1.96
N GLY A 44 -0.71 3.19 2.32
CA GLY A 44 -1.29 2.09 1.57
C GLY A 44 -2.65 1.69 2.11
N ASP A 45 -3.36 0.89 1.32
CA ASP A 45 -4.70 0.41 1.62
C ASP A 45 -4.96 -0.94 0.94
N ILE A 46 -5.87 -1.73 1.48
CA ILE A 46 -6.30 -3.02 0.93
C ILE A 46 -7.66 -2.81 0.27
N ALA A 47 -7.85 -3.31 -0.95
CA ALA A 47 -9.11 -3.22 -1.65
C ALA A 47 -10.25 -3.91 -0.86
N PRO A 48 -11.50 -3.44 -0.97
CA PRO A 48 -12.63 -4.01 -0.22
C PRO A 48 -12.88 -5.51 -0.46
N ASP A 49 -12.51 -6.03 -1.63
CA ASP A 49 -12.60 -7.45 -2.00
C ASP A 49 -11.40 -8.28 -1.51
N GLY A 50 -10.34 -7.63 -1.03
CA GLY A 50 -9.10 -8.27 -0.59
C GLY A 50 -8.21 -8.77 -1.72
N ASP A 51 -8.43 -8.36 -2.97
CA ASP A 51 -7.66 -8.83 -4.14
C ASP A 51 -6.56 -7.86 -4.59
N ALA A 52 -6.52 -6.65 -4.01
CA ALA A 52 -5.51 -5.66 -4.35
C ALA A 52 -4.99 -4.88 -3.13
N VAL A 53 -3.76 -4.38 -3.24
CA VAL A 53 -3.12 -3.49 -2.27
C VAL A 53 -2.57 -2.29 -3.02
N ALA A 54 -2.97 -1.09 -2.59
CA ALA A 54 -2.43 0.17 -3.08
C ALA A 54 -1.31 0.65 -2.15
N LEU A 55 -0.24 1.20 -2.71
CA LEU A 55 0.89 1.77 -1.99
C LEU A 55 1.29 3.10 -2.62
N VAL A 56 1.79 4.04 -1.82
CA VAL A 56 2.30 5.33 -2.30
C VAL A 56 3.66 5.65 -1.71
N PHE A 57 4.52 6.29 -2.51
CA PHE A 57 5.75 6.94 -2.06
C PHE A 57 5.94 8.26 -2.80
N GLY A 58 5.59 9.38 -2.14
CA GLY A 58 5.68 10.70 -2.75
C GLY A 58 4.78 10.80 -3.99
N PRO A 59 5.32 11.07 -5.19
CA PRO A 59 4.52 11.11 -6.43
C PRO A 59 4.34 9.73 -7.09
N LEU A 60 4.81 8.64 -6.48
CA LEU A 60 4.75 7.30 -7.06
C LEU A 60 3.62 6.49 -6.43
N GLY A 61 2.69 5.99 -7.24
CA GLY A 61 1.67 5.03 -6.84
C GLY A 61 1.99 3.64 -7.36
N PHE A 62 1.68 2.62 -6.56
CA PHE A 62 1.81 1.23 -6.93
C PHE A 62 0.56 0.44 -6.51
N GLU A 63 0.26 -0.60 -7.27
CA GLU A 63 -0.78 -1.57 -6.96
C GLU A 63 -0.22 -2.99 -7.08
N LEU A 64 -0.51 -3.82 -6.09
CA LEU A 64 -0.33 -5.27 -6.13
C LEU A 64 -1.71 -5.88 -6.35
N ARG A 65 -1.84 -6.83 -7.28
CA ARG A 65 -3.09 -7.56 -7.52
C ARG A 65 -2.83 -9.06 -7.45
N ARG A 66 -3.59 -9.75 -6.61
CA ARG A 66 -3.48 -11.20 -6.45
C ARG A 66 -3.87 -11.90 -7.76
N LYS A 67 -2.98 -12.75 -8.28
CA LYS A 67 -3.33 -13.69 -9.36
C LYS A 67 -3.93 -14.93 -8.73
N ASP A 68 -5.14 -15.29 -9.17
CA ASP A 68 -5.89 -16.48 -8.78
C ASP A 68 -6.14 -16.62 -7.26
N GLY A 69 -7.37 -16.35 -6.83
CA GLY A 69 -7.83 -16.42 -5.42
C GLY A 69 -7.76 -17.80 -4.74
N HIS A 70 -7.08 -18.78 -5.35
CA HIS A 70 -6.81 -20.10 -4.78
C HIS A 70 -5.70 -20.09 -3.72
N ARG A 71 -4.87 -19.04 -3.67
CA ARG A 71 -3.87 -18.85 -2.61
C ARG A 71 -4.39 -17.86 -1.56
N GLY A 72 -4.07 -18.10 -0.29
CA GLY A 72 -4.40 -17.18 0.81
C GLY A 72 -3.88 -15.76 0.55
N PHE A 73 -4.44 -14.76 1.22
CA PHE A 73 -4.16 -13.34 0.96
C PHE A 73 -2.66 -13.00 0.87
N ASP A 74 -1.83 -13.64 1.70
CA ASP A 74 -0.40 -13.34 1.78
C ASP A 74 0.37 -13.61 0.47
N SER A 75 -0.18 -14.33 -0.50
CA SER A 75 0.45 -14.48 -1.83
C SER A 75 0.51 -13.18 -2.63
N ILE A 76 -0.27 -12.15 -2.25
CA ILE A 76 -0.25 -10.84 -2.91
C ILE A 76 1.12 -10.15 -2.82
N TRP A 77 1.93 -10.50 -1.81
CA TRP A 77 3.23 -9.87 -1.59
C TRP A 77 4.32 -10.34 -2.57
N ASP A 78 4.07 -11.41 -3.31
CA ASP A 78 4.94 -11.91 -4.37
C ASP A 78 4.65 -11.25 -5.73
N GLU A 79 3.54 -10.50 -5.82
CA GLU A 79 3.11 -9.85 -7.05
C GLU A 79 3.98 -8.62 -7.37
N PRO A 80 4.14 -8.28 -8.66
CA PRO A 80 4.91 -7.10 -9.03
C PRO A 80 4.17 -5.83 -8.63
N LEU A 81 4.91 -4.82 -8.15
CA LEU A 81 4.42 -3.47 -7.94
C LEU A 81 4.07 -2.84 -9.30
N ALA A 82 2.81 -2.92 -9.71
CA ALA A 82 2.33 -2.29 -10.93
C ALA A 82 2.18 -0.78 -10.71
N PRO A 83 2.74 0.09 -11.56
CA PRO A 83 2.62 1.52 -11.39
C PRO A 83 1.17 1.97 -11.61
N VAL A 84 0.66 2.82 -10.72
CA VAL A 84 -0.66 3.46 -10.85
C VAL A 84 -0.56 4.97 -10.70
N GLY A 85 -1.52 5.69 -11.28
CA GLY A 85 -1.61 7.13 -11.16
C GLY A 85 -1.94 7.58 -9.73
N VAL A 86 -1.37 8.71 -9.30
CA VAL A 86 -1.72 9.40 -8.03
C VAL A 86 -2.33 10.78 -8.28
N GLY A 87 -2.83 11.00 -9.49
CA GLY A 87 -3.32 12.30 -9.96
C GLY A 87 -2.21 13.36 -9.93
N GLY A 88 -2.55 14.55 -9.45
CA GLY A 88 -1.62 15.68 -9.31
C GLY A 88 -0.84 15.69 -7.99
N SER A 89 -0.81 14.58 -7.25
CA SER A 89 -0.12 14.53 -5.96
C SER A 89 1.39 14.57 -6.13
N LEU A 90 2.02 15.67 -5.69
CA LEU A 90 3.48 15.86 -5.74
C LEU A 90 4.18 15.30 -4.49
N ARG A 91 3.44 15.14 -3.39
CA ARG A 91 3.90 14.63 -2.09
C ARG A 91 2.78 13.79 -1.46
N GLY A 92 2.52 12.62 -2.02
CA GLY A 92 1.50 11.72 -1.51
C GLY A 92 1.93 10.96 -0.27
N GLU A 93 1.14 11.07 0.81
CA GLU A 93 1.28 10.24 2.01
C GLU A 93 0.14 9.26 2.24
N ALA A 94 -1.04 9.50 1.66
CA ALA A 94 -2.15 8.58 1.76
C ALA A 94 -2.72 8.25 0.39
N ILE A 95 -3.06 6.98 0.24
CA ILE A 95 -3.79 6.40 -0.88
C ILE A 95 -4.81 5.41 -0.29
N ALA A 96 -6.02 5.38 -0.84
CA ALA A 96 -7.07 4.48 -0.39
C ALA A 96 -7.94 4.04 -1.56
N TYR A 97 -8.56 2.87 -1.46
CA TYR A 97 -9.61 2.48 -2.39
C TYR A 97 -10.92 3.20 -2.06
N SER A 98 -11.69 3.50 -3.09
CA SER A 98 -13.10 3.85 -2.90
C SER A 98 -13.88 2.64 -2.36
N ARG A 99 -15.05 2.89 -1.76
CA ARG A 99 -15.89 1.83 -1.17
C ARG A 99 -16.20 0.66 -2.12
N GLY A 100 -16.29 0.92 -3.43
CA GLY A 100 -16.55 -0.10 -4.44
C GLY A 100 -15.29 -0.73 -5.06
N GLY A 101 -14.09 -0.29 -4.69
CA GLY A 101 -12.84 -0.74 -5.31
C GLY A 101 -12.56 -0.18 -6.70
N GLU A 102 -13.50 0.59 -7.29
CA GLU A 102 -13.45 1.07 -8.69
C GLU A 102 -12.47 2.24 -8.94
N ALA A 103 -11.93 2.81 -7.87
CA ALA A 103 -11.08 3.98 -7.92
C ALA A 103 -10.13 4.04 -6.73
N LEU A 104 -8.98 4.66 -6.95
CA LEU A 104 -8.07 5.09 -5.90
C LEU A 104 -8.32 6.56 -5.56
N LEU A 105 -8.15 6.88 -4.28
CA LEU A 105 -8.20 8.21 -3.72
C LEU A 105 -6.82 8.53 -3.16
N ALA A 106 -6.14 9.52 -3.73
CA ALA A 106 -4.86 10.00 -3.25
C ALA A 106 -5.00 11.42 -2.70
N THR A 107 -4.16 11.76 -1.72
CA THR A 107 -4.02 13.13 -1.23
C THR A 107 -2.58 13.63 -1.39
N SER A 108 -2.38 14.93 -1.24
CA SER A 108 -1.06 15.57 -1.21
C SER A 108 -0.85 16.28 0.11
N GLU A 109 0.37 16.21 0.64
CA GLU A 109 0.83 17.06 1.74
C GLU A 109 0.66 18.55 1.39
N GLY A 110 0.46 19.39 2.41
CA GLY A 110 0.39 20.85 2.30
C GLY A 110 -0.96 21.45 2.67
N ARG A 111 -1.10 22.77 2.52
CA ARG A 111 -2.34 23.49 2.84
C ARG A 111 -3.48 23.05 1.89
N ARG A 112 -4.66 22.78 2.47
CA ARG A 112 -5.91 22.33 1.82
C ARG A 112 -5.97 20.86 1.38
N SER A 113 -4.86 20.12 1.38
CA SER A 113 -4.77 18.65 1.14
C SER A 113 -5.75 18.14 0.07
N PRO A 114 -5.54 18.48 -1.21
CA PRO A 114 -6.49 18.14 -2.28
C PRO A 114 -6.67 16.62 -2.39
N PHE A 115 -7.86 16.21 -2.81
CA PHE A 115 -8.20 14.82 -3.11
C PHE A 115 -8.20 14.59 -4.61
N PHE A 116 -7.54 13.52 -5.03
CA PHE A 116 -7.49 13.07 -6.42
C PHE A 116 -8.20 11.72 -6.52
N LYS A 117 -9.19 11.62 -7.40
CA LYS A 117 -9.81 10.36 -7.78
C LYS A 117 -9.13 9.83 -9.03
N ILE A 118 -8.64 8.60 -8.99
CA ILE A 118 -8.05 7.89 -10.11
C ILE A 118 -8.95 6.71 -10.45
N SER A 119 -9.53 6.69 -11.65
CA SER A 119 -10.46 5.66 -12.11
C SER A 119 -9.77 4.71 -13.09
N GLY A 120 -10.14 3.43 -13.10
CA GLY A 120 -9.71 2.47 -14.14
C GLY A 120 -8.34 1.82 -13.90
N THR A 121 -8.05 1.44 -12.66
CA THR A 121 -6.84 0.71 -12.22
C THR A 121 -6.90 -0.77 -12.52
#